data_AF-A0A7U9BY97-F1
#
_entry.id   AF-A0A7U9BY97-F1
#
_cell.length_a   1.000
_cell.length_b   1.000
_cell.length_c   1.000
_cell.angle_alpha   90.00
_cell.angle_beta   90.00
_cell.angle_gamma   90.00
#
_symmetry.space_group_name_H-M   'P 1'
#
loop_
_entity.id
_entity.type
_entity.pdbx_description
1 polymer ?
#
loop_
_entity_poly.entity_id
_entity_poly.type
_entity_poly.pdbx_seq_one_letter_code
_entity_poly.pdbx_strand_id
1 'polypeptide(L)' 'MYASATATRSLQADQGKALSAQAVHEGALASTRDLYAAVVDTVDDLPV' A
#
# COMPACT_ATOMS: atom_id res chain seq x y z
N MET A 1 -1.14 7.91 -5.87
CA MET A 1 -1.97 7.03 -5.01
C MET A 1 -1.99 7.61 -3.61
N TYR A 2 -3.15 7.62 -2.94
CA TYR A 2 -3.32 8.17 -1.60
C TYR A 2 -3.46 7.05 -0.59
N ALA A 3 -2.50 6.92 0.32
CA ALA A 3 -2.39 5.76 1.21
C ALA A 3 -3.63 5.61 2.12
N SER A 4 -4.02 6.68 2.80
CA SER A 4 -5.12 6.64 3.79
C SER A 4 -6.52 6.54 3.20
N ALA A 5 -6.67 6.65 1.87
CA ALA A 5 -7.94 6.39 1.17
C ALA A 5 -8.01 4.98 0.58
N THR A 6 -6.99 4.14 0.80
CA THR A 6 -6.93 2.79 0.25
C THR A 6 -7.16 1.75 1.34
N ALA A 7 -8.32 1.10 1.29
CA ALA A 7 -8.63 -0.01 2.18
C ALA A 7 -8.00 -1.33 1.68
N THR A 8 -7.59 -2.19 2.60
CA THR A 8 -7.17 -3.57 2.29
C THR A 8 -7.69 -4.54 3.36
N ARG A 9 -7.49 -5.83 3.12
CA ARG A 9 -7.85 -6.91 4.03
C ARG A 9 -6.64 -7.77 4.35
N SER A 10 -6.71 -8.53 5.44
CA SER A 10 -5.71 -9.56 5.74
C SER A 10 -5.65 -10.62 4.64
N LEU A 11 -4.45 -11.13 4.36
CA LEU A 11 -4.21 -12.14 3.34
C LEU A 11 -3.48 -13.33 3.94
N GLN A 12 -3.74 -14.53 3.42
CA GLN A 12 -2.84 -15.65 3.64
C GLN A 12 -1.63 -15.49 2.73
N ALA A 13 -0.44 -15.47 3.33
CA ALA A 13 0.84 -15.59 2.66
C ALA A 13 1.21 -17.06 2.48
N ASP A 14 2.43 -17.29 2.01
CA ASP A 14 2.99 -18.63 1.86
C ASP A 14 3.08 -19.37 3.21
N GLN A 15 3.08 -20.70 3.12
CA GLN A 15 3.18 -21.61 4.27
C GLN A 15 2.13 -21.38 5.39
N GLY A 16 0.94 -20.88 5.03
CA GLY A 16 -0.17 -20.70 5.96
C GLY A 16 -0.01 -19.53 6.93
N LYS A 17 1.00 -18.68 6.73
CA LYS A 17 1.19 -17.47 7.55
C LYS A 17 0.18 -16.42 7.14
N ALA A 18 -0.55 -15.84 8.10
CA ALA A 18 -1.44 -14.71 7.83
C ALA A 18 -0.67 -13.38 7.91
N LEU A 19 -0.83 -12.54 6.90
CA LEU A 19 -0.46 -11.14 6.93
C LEU A 19 -1.67 -10.32 7.38
N SER A 20 -1.45 -9.44 8.36
CA SER A 20 -2.49 -8.48 8.77
C SER A 20 -2.79 -7.52 7.62
N ALA A 21 -3.99 -6.93 7.63
CA ALA A 21 -4.37 -5.89 6.68
C ALA A 21 -3.32 -4.75 6.64
N GLN A 22 -2.76 -4.36 7.78
CA GLN A 22 -1.70 -3.35 7.84
C GLN A 22 -0.44 -3.77 7.07
N ALA A 23 0.07 -4.99 7.33
CA ALA A 23 1.27 -5.49 6.64
C ALA A 23 1.05 -5.60 5.12
N VAL A 24 -0.17 -6.00 4.70
CA VAL A 24 -0.54 -6.02 3.28
C VAL A 24 -0.56 -4.60 2.69
N HIS A 25 -1.11 -3.64 3.40
CA HIS A 25 -1.19 -2.25 2.96
C HIS A 25 0.20 -1.63 2.77
N GLU A 26 1.07 -1.79 3.77
CA GLU A 26 2.44 -1.27 3.73
C GLU A 26 3.28 -1.93 2.62
N GLY A 27 3.16 -3.25 2.46
CA GLY A 27 3.87 -3.97 1.39
C GLY A 27 3.42 -3.56 -0.02
N ALA A 28 2.12 -3.34 -0.20
CA ALA A 28 1.57 -2.85 -1.46
C ALA A 28 2.05 -1.43 -1.77
N LEU A 29 2.02 -0.53 -0.77
CA LEU A 29 2.51 0.84 -0.93
C LEU A 29 3.99 0.87 -1.30
N ALA A 30 4.83 0.07 -0.63
CA ALA A 30 6.26 -0.03 -0.93
C ALA A 30 6.49 -0.49 -2.38
N SER A 31 5.75 -1.49 -2.84
CA SER A 31 5.87 -2.03 -4.20
C SER A 31 5.42 -1.02 -5.27
N THR A 32 4.36 -0.26 -5.01
CA THR A 32 3.82 0.73 -5.96
C THR A 32 4.66 2.01 -6.01
N ARG A 33 5.16 2.49 -4.86
CA ARG A 33 5.93 3.74 -4.75
C ARG A 33 7.25 3.68 -5.53
N ASP A 34 7.85 2.50 -5.62
CA ASP A 34 9.16 2.33 -6.23
C ASP A 34 9.08 2.11 -7.75
N LEU A 35 8.06 1.39 -8.23
CA LEU A 35 8.04 0.90 -9.62
C LEU A 35 6.94 1.47 -10.53
N TYR A 36 5.83 1.98 -9.97
CA TYR A 36 4.61 2.18 -10.77
C TYR A 36 3.89 3.52 -10.59
N ALA A 37 3.96 4.16 -9.42
CA ALA A 37 3.27 5.44 -9.21
C ALA A 37 3.83 6.22 -8.02
N ALA A 38 3.70 7.55 -8.07
CA ALA A 38 3.91 8.40 -6.89
C ALA A 38 2.84 8.12 -5.82
N VAL A 39 3.29 7.85 -4.60
CA VAL A 39 2.45 7.72 -3.41
C VAL A 39 2.59 9.01 -2.60
N VAL A 40 1.46 9.64 -2.28
CA VAL A 40 1.38 10.95 -1.62
C VAL A 40 0.42 10.90 -0.43
N ASP A 41 0.69 11.76 0.56
CA ASP A 41 -0.09 11.85 1.80
C ASP A 41 -1.17 12.93 1.75
N THR A 42 -1.03 13.95 0.89
CA THR A 42 -2.06 14.94 0.53
C THR A 42 -2.22 15.01 -0.98
N VAL A 43 -3.39 15.41 -1.49
CA VAL A 43 -3.59 15.60 -2.95
C VAL A 43 -2.66 16.70 -3.48
N ASP A 44 -2.36 17.69 -2.65
CA ASP A 44 -1.49 18.82 -2.98
C ASP A 44 -0.02 18.44 -3.18
N ASP A 45 0.40 17.27 -2.70
CA ASP A 45 1.78 16.75 -2.87
C ASP A 45 2.01 16.07 -4.22
N LEU A 46 1.00 16.03 -5.11
CA LEU A 46 1.17 15.51 -6.47
C LEU A 46 2.00 16.50 -7.30
N PRO A 47 3.15 16.08 -7.87
CA PRO A 47 3.89 16.94 -8.79
C PRO A 47 3.06 17.18 -10.05
N VAL A 48 2.89 18.46 -10.41
CA VAL A 48 2.27 18.91 -11.67
C VAL A 48 3.27 18.99 -12.81
#